data_AF-E5ANB5-F1
#
_entry.id   AF-E5ANB5-F1
#
_cell.length_a   1.000
_cell.length_b   1.000
_cell.length_c   1.000
_cell.angle_alpha   90.00
_cell.angle_beta   90.00
_cell.angle_gamma   90.00
#
_symmetry.space_group_name_H-M   'P 1'
#
loop_
_entity.id
_entity.type
_entity.pdbx_description
1 polymer ?
#
loop_
_entity_poly.entity_id
_entity_poly.type
_entity_poly.pdbx_seq_one_letter_code
_entity_poly.pdbx_strand_id
1 'polypeptide(L)'
;MLQANPPSTSSPLAGLRRRDSRASVQSNESDSAEISCASILSPLQSCLPCFKPKLTPEQLCDKVVNYATESAELGPDNKALNKKEHSALSGKMCWDAVKYCALKAGIITENQYESMSGKTDLVTSSDTRIHNTDELRNVPPGCTLGFFDGNTTWHVMLTTTEGKAAGNKNDCVGIGNPVGWEELDLNKLKWNGDGHVLAPVGRNLQSGEPEYKPLVLTYRPISDIGRAPN
;
A
#
# COMPACT_ATOMS: atom_id res chain seq x y z
N MET A 1 11.60 59.17 -2.23
CA MET A 1 10.15 59.44 -2.17
C MET A 1 9.48 58.08 -1.93
N LEU A 2 9.07 57.78 -0.69
CA LEU A 2 7.69 57.93 -0.17
C LEU A 2 6.72 57.10 -1.04
N GLN A 3 6.10 56.01 -0.58
CA GLN A 3 5.11 55.87 0.52
C GLN A 3 4.98 54.36 0.88
N ALA A 4 5.03 53.92 2.14
CA ALA A 4 4.03 53.97 3.23
C ALA A 4 3.20 52.66 3.36
N ASN A 5 3.40 51.94 4.47
CA ASN A 5 2.45 50.96 5.05
C ASN A 5 1.25 51.73 5.69
N PRO A 6 0.10 51.10 6.04
CA PRO A 6 -0.07 50.55 7.42
C PRO A 6 -1.11 49.37 7.49
N PRO A 7 -1.76 49.00 8.64
CA PRO A 7 -1.37 47.83 9.44
C PRO A 7 -2.55 46.92 9.98
N SER A 8 -2.19 45.93 10.80
CA SER A 8 -2.96 45.31 11.93
C SER A 8 -4.23 44.48 11.61
N THR A 9 -4.51 43.34 12.25
CA THR A 9 -4.86 43.18 13.68
C THR A 9 -4.62 41.77 14.26
N SER A 10 -4.35 41.77 15.57
CA SER A 10 -4.20 40.67 16.53
C SER A 10 -5.51 39.98 16.98
N SER A 11 -5.43 38.64 17.22
CA SER A 11 -5.93 37.76 18.34
C SER A 11 -7.26 38.06 19.09
N PRO A 12 -7.79 37.27 20.07
CA PRO A 12 -7.58 35.87 20.53
C PRO A 12 -8.89 35.06 20.92
N LEU A 13 -8.72 33.82 21.41
CA LEU A 13 -9.37 33.15 22.57
C LEU A 13 -10.88 32.76 22.66
N ALA A 14 -11.08 31.65 23.40
CA ALA A 14 -12.26 31.13 24.13
C ALA A 14 -13.11 30.07 23.39
N GLY A 15 -13.61 28.99 24.01
CA GLY A 15 -13.64 28.54 25.41
C GLY A 15 -14.12 27.06 25.44
N LEU A 16 -13.60 26.24 26.35
CA LEU A 16 -14.23 25.80 27.61
C LEU A 16 -15.43 24.82 27.51
N ARG A 17 -15.24 23.66 28.18
CA ARG A 17 -16.22 22.86 28.99
C ARG A 17 -17.30 22.07 28.20
N ARG A 18 -17.83 20.92 28.61
CA ARG A 18 -17.89 20.02 29.80
C ARG A 18 -18.36 18.64 29.25
N ARG A 19 -17.86 17.48 29.69
CA ARG A 19 -18.33 16.60 30.80
C ARG A 19 -19.82 16.21 30.81
N ASP A 20 -20.01 14.91 31.13
CA ASP A 20 -21.18 14.22 31.68
C ASP A 20 -22.24 13.77 30.64
N SER A 21 -22.86 12.58 30.63
CA SER A 21 -23.11 11.59 31.68
C SER A 21 -23.39 10.18 31.10
N ARG A 22 -23.05 9.23 31.97
CA ARG A 22 -23.48 7.82 32.06
C ARG A 22 -25.01 7.71 32.20
N ALA A 23 -25.62 6.70 31.57
CA ALA A 23 -26.89 6.15 32.03
C ALA A 23 -26.93 4.63 31.78
N SER A 24 -26.89 3.92 32.90
CA SER A 24 -27.23 2.50 33.07
C SER A 24 -28.74 2.40 33.23
N VAL A 25 -29.38 1.44 32.58
CA VAL A 25 -30.74 0.99 32.94
C VAL A 25 -30.71 -0.53 33.11
N GLN A 26 -30.98 -0.95 34.34
CA GLN A 26 -31.35 -2.30 34.75
C GLN A 26 -32.80 -2.25 35.24
N SER A 27 -33.58 -3.26 34.89
CA SER A 27 -34.72 -3.85 35.64
C SER A 27 -35.22 -5.05 34.81
N ASN A 28 -35.14 -6.31 35.29
CA ASN A 28 -36.09 -7.01 36.18
C ASN A 28 -37.54 -6.94 35.62
N GLU A 29 -38.35 -7.99 35.44
CA GLU A 29 -38.54 -9.26 36.15
C GLU A 29 -39.50 -10.19 35.35
N SER A 30 -39.31 -11.51 35.50
CA SER A 30 -40.25 -12.67 35.53
C SER A 30 -41.73 -12.58 35.07
N ASP A 31 -42.23 -13.56 34.29
CA ASP A 31 -42.89 -14.79 34.82
C ASP A 31 -43.44 -15.76 33.75
N SER A 32 -43.03 -17.02 33.88
CA SER A 32 -43.79 -18.29 33.87
C SER A 32 -45.06 -18.49 33.03
N ALA A 33 -45.02 -19.45 32.08
CA ALA A 33 -46.10 -20.42 31.84
C ALA A 33 -45.54 -21.69 31.17
N GLU A 34 -45.62 -22.82 31.87
CA GLU A 34 -45.36 -24.16 31.37
C GLU A 34 -46.46 -24.61 30.40
N ILE A 35 -46.07 -25.21 29.26
CA ILE A 35 -46.87 -26.24 28.60
C ILE A 35 -45.92 -27.37 28.18
N SER A 36 -46.12 -28.52 28.81
CA SER A 36 -45.55 -29.82 28.49
C SER A 36 -46.14 -30.37 27.19
N CYS A 37 -45.28 -30.87 26.30
CA CYS A 37 -45.50 -32.14 25.60
C CYS A 37 -44.22 -32.55 24.86
N ALA A 38 -43.62 -33.64 25.34
CA ALA A 38 -42.52 -34.31 24.67
C ALA A 38 -42.93 -34.78 23.27
N SER A 39 -42.13 -34.46 22.26
CA SER A 39 -42.03 -35.23 21.03
C SER A 39 -40.65 -35.04 20.41
N ILE A 40 -40.02 -36.19 20.22
CA ILE A 40 -38.67 -36.45 19.74
C ILE A 40 -38.52 -35.90 18.32
N LEU A 41 -37.71 -34.85 18.13
CA LEU A 41 -37.01 -34.57 16.87
C LEU A 41 -35.67 -33.89 17.18
N SER A 42 -34.60 -34.62 16.91
CA SER A 42 -33.21 -34.15 16.98
C SER A 42 -32.98 -32.89 16.14
N PRO A 43 -31.99 -32.05 16.49
CA PRO A 43 -31.77 -30.78 15.84
C PRO A 43 -31.11 -30.98 14.47
N LEU A 44 -31.86 -30.76 13.39
CA LEU A 44 -31.25 -30.30 12.15
C LEU A 44 -30.92 -28.82 12.34
N GLN A 45 -29.91 -28.57 13.18
CA GLN A 45 -29.20 -27.31 13.21
C GLN A 45 -28.49 -27.23 11.87
N SER A 46 -29.13 -26.54 10.93
CA SER A 46 -28.59 -26.35 9.59
C SER A 46 -27.19 -25.75 9.75
N CYS A 47 -26.18 -26.53 9.43
CA CYS A 47 -24.87 -26.03 9.08
C CYS A 47 -25.02 -25.23 7.80
N LEU A 48 -25.59 -24.02 7.89
CA LEU A 48 -25.44 -23.03 6.85
C LEU A 48 -23.93 -22.84 6.71
N PRO A 49 -23.35 -23.06 5.52
CA PRO A 49 -21.95 -22.75 5.31
C PRO A 49 -21.75 -21.31 5.73
N CYS A 50 -20.75 -21.07 6.57
CA CYS A 50 -20.31 -19.72 6.89
C CYS A 50 -19.74 -19.13 5.60
N PHE A 51 -20.63 -18.62 4.73
CA PHE A 51 -20.29 -17.91 3.52
C PHE A 51 -19.69 -16.60 3.94
N LYS A 52 -18.37 -16.58 4.13
CA LYS A 52 -17.64 -15.33 4.19
C LYS A 52 -17.81 -14.69 2.80
N PRO A 53 -18.38 -13.47 2.72
CA PRO A 53 -18.54 -12.80 1.44
C PRO A 53 -17.16 -12.65 0.79
N LYS A 54 -17.07 -13.00 -0.50
CA LYS A 54 -15.86 -12.81 -1.30
C LYS A 54 -15.63 -11.31 -1.43
N LEU A 55 -14.43 -10.84 -1.11
CA LEU A 55 -14.06 -9.44 -1.22
C LEU A 55 -14.08 -8.99 -2.68
N THR A 56 -14.48 -7.74 -2.89
CA THR A 56 -14.37 -7.05 -4.18
C THR A 56 -12.91 -6.71 -4.50
N PRO A 57 -12.56 -6.48 -5.78
CA PRO A 57 -11.23 -6.00 -6.15
C PRO A 57 -10.79 -4.74 -5.39
N GLU A 58 -11.69 -3.77 -5.22
CA GLU A 58 -11.41 -2.53 -4.49
C GLU A 58 -11.07 -2.81 -3.02
N GLN A 59 -11.83 -3.67 -2.35
CA GLN A 59 -11.56 -4.06 -0.97
C GLN A 59 -10.23 -4.82 -0.80
N LEU A 60 -9.80 -5.56 -1.83
CA LEU A 60 -8.49 -6.21 -1.84
C LEU A 60 -7.36 -5.19 -2.01
N CYS A 61 -7.55 -4.19 -2.88
CA CYS A 61 -6.63 -3.06 -3.02
C CYS A 61 -6.46 -2.31 -1.70
N ASP A 62 -7.56 -1.96 -1.02
CA ASP A 62 -7.51 -1.28 0.28
C ASP A 62 -6.74 -2.09 1.33
N LYS A 63 -7.00 -3.40 1.40
CA LYS A 63 -6.30 -4.29 2.34
C LYS A 63 -4.80 -4.33 2.10
N VAL A 64 -4.37 -4.38 0.84
CA VAL A 64 -2.94 -4.45 0.53
C VAL A 64 -2.24 -3.13 0.79
N VAL A 65 -2.93 -2.01 0.55
CA VAL A 65 -2.43 -0.66 0.83
C VAL A 65 -2.25 -0.50 2.34
N ASN A 66 -3.27 -0.80 3.13
CA ASN A 66 -3.19 -0.71 4.60
C ASN A 66 -2.05 -1.57 5.15
N TYR A 67 -1.93 -2.83 4.70
CA TYR A 67 -0.84 -3.69 5.12
C TYR A 67 0.54 -3.10 4.77
N ALA A 68 0.69 -2.55 3.57
CA ALA A 68 1.92 -1.95 3.10
C ALA A 68 2.30 -0.68 3.88
N THR A 69 1.34 0.21 4.13
CA THR A 69 1.56 1.46 4.87
C THR A 69 1.85 1.19 6.33
N GLU A 70 1.05 0.37 7.01
CA GLU A 70 1.27 0.00 8.43
C GLU A 70 2.63 -0.67 8.65
N SER A 71 3.11 -1.44 7.66
CA SER A 71 4.44 -2.07 7.71
C SER A 71 5.59 -1.09 7.47
N ALA A 72 5.32 0.08 6.89
CA ALA A 72 6.29 1.15 6.67
C ALA A 72 6.28 2.21 7.79
N GLU A 73 5.27 2.20 8.66
CA GLU A 73 5.13 3.21 9.73
C GLU A 73 6.29 3.17 10.74
N LEU A 74 6.81 4.35 11.03
CA LEU A 74 7.88 4.58 11.99
C LEU A 74 7.36 5.32 13.21
N GLY A 75 7.83 4.93 14.39
CA GLY A 75 7.60 5.63 15.64
C GLY A 75 8.48 6.87 15.80
N PRO A 76 8.32 7.62 16.91
CA PRO A 76 9.09 8.83 17.19
C PRO A 76 10.62 8.62 17.26
N ASP A 77 11.06 7.40 17.53
CA ASP A 77 12.47 7.01 17.57
C ASP A 77 13.00 6.49 16.22
N ASN A 78 12.24 6.73 15.14
CA ASN A 78 12.54 6.29 13.78
C ASN A 78 12.64 4.75 13.64
N LYS A 79 11.98 3.99 14.54
CA LYS A 79 11.88 2.52 14.44
C LYS A 79 10.52 2.11 13.93
N ALA A 80 10.48 1.02 13.15
CA ALA A 80 9.23 0.45 12.68
C ALA A 80 8.27 0.14 13.83
N LEU A 81 7.03 0.62 13.73
CA LEU A 81 5.96 0.30 14.68
C LEU A 81 5.60 -1.18 14.57
N ASN A 82 5.39 -1.67 13.35
CA ASN A 82 5.18 -3.07 13.06
C ASN A 82 6.50 -3.79 12.73
N LYS A 83 7.35 -3.98 13.75
CA LYS A 83 8.71 -4.54 13.59
C LYS A 83 8.75 -5.88 12.86
N LYS A 84 7.77 -6.74 13.09
CA LYS A 84 7.74 -8.09 12.51
C LYS A 84 7.48 -8.00 11.00
N GLU A 85 6.42 -7.33 10.59
CA GLU A 85 6.05 -7.26 9.18
C GLU A 85 7.02 -6.36 8.40
N HIS A 86 7.50 -5.27 9.02
CA HIS A 86 8.59 -4.47 8.46
C HIS A 86 9.84 -5.33 8.18
N SER A 87 10.31 -6.10 9.17
CA SER A 87 11.47 -6.97 8.99
C SER A 87 11.24 -8.04 7.91
N ALA A 88 10.04 -8.61 7.86
CA ALA A 88 9.67 -9.59 6.84
C ALA A 88 9.72 -9.01 5.42
N LEU A 89 9.27 -7.77 5.22
CA LEU A 89 9.32 -7.08 3.93
C LEU A 89 10.73 -6.60 3.58
N SER A 90 11.44 -6.02 4.54
CA SER A 90 12.83 -5.54 4.39
C SER A 90 13.81 -6.64 4.02
N GLY A 91 13.55 -7.88 4.42
CA GLY A 91 14.38 -9.06 4.09
C GLY A 91 14.19 -9.63 2.68
N LYS A 92 13.25 -9.12 1.88
CA LYS A 92 12.89 -9.67 0.56
C LYS A 92 13.50 -8.89 -0.60
N MET A 93 13.48 -9.44 -1.81
CA MET A 93 13.68 -8.63 -3.02
C MET A 93 12.51 -7.67 -3.22
N CYS A 94 12.70 -6.58 -3.98
CA CYS A 94 11.67 -5.54 -4.17
C CYS A 94 10.34 -6.13 -4.67
N TRP A 95 10.39 -6.98 -5.71
CA TRP A 95 9.22 -7.68 -6.22
C TRP A 95 8.66 -8.73 -5.24
N ASP A 96 9.50 -9.48 -4.51
CA ASP A 96 9.01 -10.49 -3.57
C ASP A 96 8.34 -9.86 -2.35
N ALA A 97 8.75 -8.65 -1.94
CA ALA A 97 8.10 -7.88 -0.90
C ALA A 97 6.66 -7.48 -1.32
N VAL A 98 6.49 -6.97 -2.54
CA VAL A 98 5.15 -6.65 -3.07
C VAL A 98 4.28 -7.91 -3.24
N LYS A 99 4.85 -9.01 -3.74
CA LYS A 99 4.16 -10.32 -3.80
C LYS A 99 3.73 -10.78 -2.40
N TYR A 100 4.53 -10.53 -1.38
CA TYR A 100 4.18 -10.86 0.01
C TYR A 100 3.02 -10.02 0.53
N CYS A 101 2.94 -8.74 0.18
CA CYS A 101 1.76 -7.92 0.48
C CYS A 101 0.49 -8.52 -0.15
N ALA A 102 0.56 -8.99 -1.41
CA ALA A 102 -0.58 -9.65 -2.06
C ALA A 102 -1.04 -10.90 -1.30
N LEU A 103 -0.11 -11.73 -0.82
CA LEU A 103 -0.43 -12.90 0.02
C LEU A 103 -1.13 -12.47 1.32
N LYS A 104 -0.60 -11.46 2.01
CA LYS A 104 -1.13 -10.98 3.29
C LYS A 104 -2.50 -10.34 3.19
N ALA A 105 -2.79 -9.69 2.06
CA ALA A 105 -4.11 -9.16 1.76
C ALA A 105 -5.11 -10.25 1.32
N GLY A 106 -4.65 -11.47 1.04
CA GLY A 106 -5.47 -12.58 0.54
C GLY A 106 -5.84 -12.46 -0.94
N ILE A 107 -5.06 -11.69 -1.71
CA ILE A 107 -5.21 -11.57 -3.17
C ILE A 107 -4.75 -12.86 -3.85
N ILE A 108 -3.64 -13.44 -3.35
CA ILE A 108 -3.12 -14.73 -3.79
C ILE A 108 -3.10 -15.72 -2.62
N THR A 109 -3.24 -16.99 -2.96
CA THR A 109 -3.08 -18.13 -2.04
C THR A 109 -1.61 -18.45 -1.80
N GLU A 110 -1.30 -19.27 -0.78
CA GLU A 110 0.07 -19.73 -0.52
C GLU A 110 0.64 -20.49 -1.74
N ASN A 111 -0.14 -21.39 -2.34
CA ASN A 111 0.27 -22.13 -3.54
C ASN A 111 0.61 -21.19 -4.71
N GLN A 112 -0.15 -20.10 -4.88
CA GLN A 112 0.15 -19.07 -5.88
C GLN A 112 1.41 -18.29 -5.49
N TYR A 113 1.57 -17.93 -4.22
CA TYR A 113 2.78 -17.24 -3.75
C TYR A 113 4.05 -18.06 -4.01
N GLU A 114 4.00 -19.39 -3.86
CA GLU A 114 5.12 -20.30 -4.13
C GLU A 114 5.39 -20.49 -5.63
N SER A 115 4.35 -20.58 -6.46
CA SER A 115 4.48 -20.88 -7.89
C SER A 115 4.69 -19.66 -8.78
N MET A 116 4.25 -18.48 -8.35
CA MET A 116 4.35 -17.24 -9.13
C MET A 116 5.70 -16.54 -8.95
N SER A 117 6.23 -16.02 -10.04
CA SER A 117 7.40 -15.17 -10.06
C SER A 117 7.01 -13.73 -9.76
N GLY A 118 7.47 -13.19 -8.62
CA GLY A 118 7.27 -11.78 -8.30
C GLY A 118 7.84 -10.86 -9.39
N LYS A 119 8.90 -11.30 -10.05
CA LYS A 119 9.58 -10.50 -11.07
C LYS A 119 8.76 -10.33 -12.36
N THR A 120 7.92 -11.29 -12.72
CA THR A 120 7.24 -11.33 -14.03
C THR A 120 5.72 -11.29 -13.95
N ASP A 121 5.14 -11.69 -12.82
CA ASP A 121 3.69 -11.92 -12.74
C ASP A 121 2.95 -10.78 -12.03
N LEU A 122 3.69 -9.86 -11.39
CA LEU A 122 3.12 -8.69 -10.70
C LEU A 122 2.72 -7.57 -11.66
N VAL A 123 3.59 -7.28 -12.62
CA VAL A 123 3.49 -6.19 -13.60
C VAL A 123 4.50 -6.45 -14.71
N THR A 124 4.22 -5.94 -15.91
CA THR A 124 4.99 -6.14 -17.13
C THR A 124 5.24 -4.80 -17.83
N SER A 125 6.25 -4.76 -18.70
CA SER A 125 6.56 -3.56 -19.50
C SER A 125 5.46 -3.18 -20.50
N SER A 126 4.52 -4.09 -20.76
CA SER A 126 3.36 -3.88 -21.63
C SER A 126 2.10 -3.41 -20.90
N ASP A 127 2.12 -3.30 -19.56
CA ASP A 127 1.01 -2.72 -18.81
C ASP A 127 0.92 -1.20 -19.01
N THR A 128 -0.06 -0.56 -18.37
CA THR A 128 -0.33 0.88 -18.54
C THR A 128 0.91 1.70 -18.22
N ARG A 129 1.45 2.38 -19.23
CA ARG A 129 2.66 3.20 -19.14
C ARG A 129 2.38 4.54 -18.46
N ILE A 130 3.34 5.01 -17.67
CA ILE A 130 3.37 6.30 -17.01
C ILE A 130 4.52 7.12 -17.61
N HIS A 131 4.21 8.31 -18.12
CA HIS A 131 5.18 9.14 -18.84
C HIS A 131 5.72 10.29 -18.02
N ASN A 132 5.09 10.64 -16.90
CA ASN A 132 5.48 11.80 -16.11
C ASN A 132 4.90 11.72 -14.68
N THR A 133 5.34 12.67 -13.84
CA THR A 133 4.90 12.80 -12.45
C THR A 133 3.39 13.03 -12.32
N ASP A 134 2.75 13.74 -13.24
CA ASP A 134 1.32 14.02 -13.15
C ASP A 134 0.48 12.77 -13.43
N GLU A 135 0.85 11.97 -14.42
CA GLU A 135 0.26 10.64 -14.64
C GLU A 135 0.48 9.73 -13.43
N LEU A 136 1.69 9.75 -12.84
CA LEU A 136 2.00 8.95 -11.65
C LEU A 136 1.09 9.28 -10.45
N ARG A 137 0.77 10.56 -10.24
CA ARG A 137 -0.14 10.99 -9.15
C ARG A 137 -1.56 10.46 -9.33
N ASN A 138 -1.97 10.20 -10.56
CA ASN A 138 -3.30 9.70 -10.90
C ASN A 138 -3.40 8.18 -10.87
N VAL A 139 -2.30 7.46 -10.61
CA VAL A 139 -2.33 6.01 -10.45
C VAL A 139 -3.11 5.66 -9.18
N PRO A 140 -4.15 4.81 -9.26
CA PRO A 140 -4.93 4.44 -8.09
C PRO A 140 -4.08 3.69 -7.05
N PRO A 141 -4.34 3.89 -5.74
CA PRO A 141 -3.84 3.02 -4.68
C PRO A 141 -4.07 1.53 -4.95
N GLY A 142 -3.16 0.68 -4.47
CA GLY A 142 -3.25 -0.78 -4.67
C GLY A 142 -2.83 -1.26 -6.06
N CYS A 143 -2.17 -0.44 -6.86
CA CYS A 143 -1.48 -0.88 -8.07
C CYS A 143 -0.05 -1.35 -7.78
N THR A 144 0.38 -2.38 -8.47
CA THR A 144 1.79 -2.71 -8.64
C THR A 144 2.40 -1.72 -9.63
N LEU A 145 3.47 -1.03 -9.24
CA LEU A 145 4.33 -0.22 -10.11
C LEU A 145 5.57 -1.02 -10.49
N GLY A 146 5.84 -1.14 -11.78
CA GLY A 146 7.05 -1.78 -12.30
C GLY A 146 7.96 -0.78 -13.00
N PHE A 147 9.25 -0.88 -12.73
CA PHE A 147 10.31 -0.15 -13.43
C PHE A 147 11.05 -1.14 -14.33
N PHE A 148 11.22 -0.79 -15.60
CA PHE A 148 11.70 -1.73 -16.62
C PHE A 148 12.86 -1.18 -17.43
N ASP A 149 13.86 -2.04 -17.66
CA ASP A 149 14.89 -1.89 -18.69
C ASP A 149 14.51 -2.80 -19.87
N GLY A 150 13.91 -2.20 -20.90
CA GLY A 150 13.22 -2.95 -21.96
C GLY A 150 12.10 -3.82 -21.39
N ASN A 151 12.21 -5.13 -21.54
CA ASN A 151 11.26 -6.11 -20.98
C ASN A 151 11.74 -6.72 -19.65
N THR A 152 12.87 -6.26 -19.11
CA THR A 152 13.42 -6.79 -17.87
C THR A 152 12.97 -5.93 -16.70
N THR A 153 12.29 -6.54 -15.74
CA THR A 153 11.94 -5.89 -14.46
C THR A 153 13.20 -5.50 -13.70
N TRP A 154 13.34 -4.20 -13.46
CA TRP A 154 14.40 -3.58 -12.68
C TRP A 154 13.98 -3.43 -11.22
N HIS A 155 12.78 -2.91 -10.98
CA HIS A 155 12.25 -2.68 -9.63
C HIS A 155 10.73 -2.80 -9.59
N VAL A 156 10.16 -3.07 -8.42
CA VAL A 156 8.71 -3.13 -8.23
C VAL A 156 8.33 -2.48 -6.89
N MET A 157 7.27 -1.68 -6.89
CA MET A 157 6.69 -1.03 -5.71
C MET A 157 5.16 -1.18 -5.70
N LEU A 158 4.52 -0.89 -4.58
CA LEU A 158 3.06 -0.88 -4.43
C LEU A 158 2.57 0.55 -4.19
N THR A 159 1.70 1.10 -5.05
CA THR A 159 1.13 2.44 -4.84
C THR A 159 0.25 2.47 -3.60
N THR A 160 0.39 3.52 -2.80
CA THR A 160 -0.37 3.68 -1.55
C THR A 160 -1.33 4.86 -1.61
N THR A 161 -0.83 6.06 -1.94
CA THR A 161 -1.64 7.27 -2.07
C THR A 161 -0.93 8.32 -2.91
N GLU A 162 -1.65 9.11 -3.71
CA GLU A 162 -1.22 10.33 -4.41
C GLU A 162 0.29 10.43 -4.73
N GLY A 163 0.77 9.62 -5.68
CA GLY A 163 2.17 9.64 -6.11
C GLY A 163 3.16 9.09 -5.08
N LYS A 164 2.70 8.33 -4.09
CA LYS A 164 3.52 7.54 -3.17
C LYS A 164 3.41 6.05 -3.46
N ALA A 165 4.47 5.34 -3.11
CA ALA A 165 4.47 3.89 -3.14
C ALA A 165 5.34 3.31 -2.03
N ALA A 166 4.96 2.14 -1.55
CA ALA A 166 5.74 1.34 -0.62
C ALA A 166 6.59 0.31 -1.35
N GLY A 167 7.84 0.15 -0.93
CA GLY A 167 8.80 -0.75 -1.56
C GLY A 167 9.98 -1.07 -0.67
N ASN A 168 10.78 -2.06 -1.07
CA ASN A 168 12.06 -2.40 -0.45
C ASN A 168 13.18 -2.27 -1.48
N LYS A 169 14.42 -1.96 -1.06
CA LYS A 169 15.59 -1.78 -1.94
C LYS A 169 15.39 -0.63 -2.93
N ASN A 170 14.89 0.48 -2.42
CA ASN A 170 14.37 1.57 -3.24
C ASN A 170 15.47 2.39 -3.90
N ASP A 171 16.70 2.33 -3.38
CA ASP A 171 17.88 2.98 -3.97
C ASP A 171 18.08 2.61 -5.46
N CYS A 172 17.61 1.43 -5.87
CA CYS A 172 17.58 0.95 -7.25
C CYS A 172 16.84 1.91 -8.22
N VAL A 173 15.92 2.74 -7.73
CA VAL A 173 15.21 3.76 -8.53
C VAL A 173 15.62 5.19 -8.17
N GLY A 174 16.67 5.35 -7.36
CA GLY A 174 17.28 6.64 -7.03
C GLY A 174 16.67 7.39 -5.85
N ILE A 175 15.79 6.74 -5.08
CA ILE A 175 15.17 7.30 -3.87
C ILE A 175 15.08 6.24 -2.76
N GLY A 176 15.11 6.65 -1.49
CA GLY A 176 15.01 5.72 -0.37
C GLY A 176 16.30 4.91 -0.12
N ASN A 177 16.17 3.85 0.68
CA ASN A 177 17.29 3.08 1.20
C ASN A 177 17.56 1.78 0.42
N PRO A 178 18.82 1.27 0.45
CA PRO A 178 19.20 0.00 -0.18
C PRO A 178 18.56 -1.23 0.47
N VAL A 179 18.14 -1.10 1.72
CA VAL A 179 17.41 -2.11 2.49
C VAL A 179 16.46 -1.39 3.43
N GLY A 180 15.23 -1.87 3.52
CA GLY A 180 14.18 -1.30 4.34
C GLY A 180 12.87 -1.19 3.54
N TRP A 181 11.78 -1.69 4.11
CA TRP A 181 10.44 -1.43 3.59
C TRP A 181 10.01 -0.01 3.97
N GLU A 182 9.79 0.83 2.96
CA GLU A 182 9.54 2.26 3.11
C GLU A 182 8.38 2.68 2.23
N GLU A 183 7.55 3.61 2.71
CA GLU A 183 6.66 4.38 1.87
C GLU A 183 7.39 5.65 1.42
N LEU A 184 7.50 5.84 0.10
CA LEU A 184 8.26 6.92 -0.49
C LEU A 184 7.37 7.82 -1.34
N ASP A 185 7.67 9.11 -1.28
CA ASP A 185 7.13 10.12 -2.19
C ASP A 185 7.84 10.03 -3.55
N LEU A 186 7.14 9.51 -4.55
CA LEU A 186 7.68 9.28 -5.90
C LEU A 186 7.74 10.56 -6.75
N ASN A 187 7.22 11.69 -6.26
CA ASN A 187 7.45 12.99 -6.90
C ASN A 187 8.96 13.37 -6.93
N LYS A 188 9.77 12.68 -6.12
CA LYS A 188 11.22 12.84 -6.04
C LYS A 188 11.98 12.03 -7.10
N LEU A 189 11.30 11.19 -7.89
CA LEU A 189 11.92 10.48 -9.00
C LEU A 189 12.44 11.48 -10.05
N LYS A 190 13.62 11.17 -10.59
CA LYS A 190 14.20 11.95 -11.68
C LYS A 190 13.63 11.46 -13.01
N TRP A 191 12.99 12.34 -13.78
CA TRP A 191 12.47 12.04 -15.11
C TRP A 191 13.35 12.65 -16.20
N ASN A 192 13.39 12.03 -17.37
CA ASN A 192 13.90 12.67 -18.59
C ASN A 192 12.76 13.20 -19.48
N GLY A 193 13.10 13.93 -20.53
CA GLY A 193 12.12 14.50 -21.47
C GLY A 193 11.34 13.47 -22.30
N ASP A 194 11.79 12.22 -22.33
CA ASP A 194 11.18 11.12 -23.09
C ASP A 194 10.23 10.26 -22.23
N GLY A 195 9.93 10.72 -21.02
CA GLY A 195 9.04 10.03 -20.08
C GLY A 195 9.60 8.72 -19.52
N HIS A 196 10.90 8.70 -19.25
CA HIS A 196 11.57 7.64 -18.50
C HIS A 196 12.02 8.12 -17.13
N VAL A 197 12.01 7.21 -16.16
CA VAL A 197 12.64 7.43 -14.85
C VAL A 197 14.13 7.15 -14.98
N LEU A 198 14.97 8.05 -14.47
CA LEU A 198 16.43 7.93 -14.48
C LEU A 198 16.92 7.30 -13.18
N ALA A 199 17.16 5.99 -13.20
CA ALA A 199 17.71 5.24 -12.08
C ALA A 199 19.25 5.32 -12.05
N PRO A 200 19.88 5.50 -10.87
CA PRO A 200 21.34 5.51 -10.77
C PRO A 200 21.91 4.11 -11.01
N VAL A 201 22.98 4.00 -11.79
CA VAL A 201 23.71 2.73 -12.01
C VAL A 201 25.17 2.79 -11.55
N GLY A 202 25.58 3.91 -10.96
CA GLY A 202 26.91 4.11 -10.40
C GLY A 202 27.51 5.45 -10.82
N ARG A 203 28.83 5.46 -10.97
CA ARG A 203 29.57 6.61 -11.50
C ARG A 203 30.36 6.16 -12.72
N ASN A 204 30.42 7.04 -13.71
CA ASN A 204 31.33 6.87 -14.82
C ASN A 204 32.78 6.96 -14.29
N LEU A 205 33.59 5.92 -14.54
CA LEU A 205 34.96 5.82 -14.01
C LEU A 205 35.94 6.85 -14.61
N GLN A 206 35.61 7.45 -15.75
CA GLN A 206 36.45 8.42 -16.45
C GLN A 206 36.12 9.85 -16.04
N SER A 207 34.83 10.20 -15.97
CA SER A 207 34.39 11.57 -15.61
C SER A 207 34.09 11.74 -14.12
N GLY A 208 33.87 10.65 -13.38
CA GLY A 208 33.41 10.70 -11.98
C GLY A 208 31.94 11.10 -11.80
N GLU A 209 31.26 11.42 -12.90
CA GLU A 209 29.86 11.85 -12.93
C GLU A 209 28.89 10.69 -12.66
N PRO A 210 27.74 10.94 -12.02
CA PRO A 210 26.71 9.93 -11.85
C PRO A 210 26.21 9.40 -13.19
N GLU A 211 26.14 8.08 -13.31
CA GLU A 211 25.57 7.40 -14.47
C GLU A 211 24.14 6.98 -14.18
N TYR A 212 23.26 7.20 -15.16
CA TYR A 212 21.84 6.90 -15.05
C TYR A 212 21.40 5.97 -16.16
N LYS A 213 20.44 5.10 -15.84
CA LYS A 213 19.72 4.26 -16.79
C LYS A 213 18.28 4.76 -16.91
N PRO A 214 17.77 4.99 -18.13
CA PRO A 214 16.36 5.28 -18.35
C PRO A 214 15.53 4.02 -18.18
N LEU A 215 14.49 4.09 -17.37
CA LEU A 215 13.54 3.01 -17.10
C LEU A 215 12.14 3.40 -17.55
N VAL A 216 11.42 2.45 -18.15
CA VAL A 216 9.99 2.57 -18.41
C VAL A 216 9.26 2.29 -17.11
N LEU A 217 8.28 3.13 -16.77
CA LEU A 217 7.41 2.91 -15.63
C LEU A 217 6.02 2.47 -16.12
N THR A 218 5.53 1.35 -15.59
CA THR A 218 4.18 0.87 -15.87
C THR A 218 3.47 0.50 -14.57
N TYR A 219 2.14 0.37 -14.64
CA TYR A 219 1.35 -0.09 -13.50
C TYR A 219 0.21 -1.02 -13.88
N ARG A 220 -0.21 -1.83 -12.91
CA ARG A 220 -1.39 -2.69 -12.97
C ARG A 220 -2.06 -2.78 -11.60
N PRO A 221 -3.41 -2.84 -11.49
CA PRO A 221 -4.08 -3.20 -10.25
C PRO A 221 -3.55 -4.52 -9.69
N ILE A 222 -3.17 -4.57 -8.42
CA ILE A 222 -2.61 -5.80 -7.83
C ILE A 222 -3.62 -6.96 -7.81
N SER A 223 -4.91 -6.64 -7.84
CA SER A 223 -6.01 -7.62 -7.94
C SER A 223 -5.97 -8.42 -9.25
N ASP A 224 -5.25 -7.94 -10.26
CA ASP A 224 -5.09 -8.57 -11.57
C ASP A 224 -3.73 -9.27 -11.74
N ILE A 225 -3.00 -9.48 -10.64
CA ILE A 225 -1.76 -10.26 -10.60
C ILE A 225 -1.91 -11.60 -11.33
N GLY A 226 -0.92 -11.95 -12.16
CA GLY A 226 -0.89 -13.19 -12.93
C GLY A 226 -1.83 -13.25 -14.14
N ARG A 227 -2.63 -12.21 -14.41
CA ARG A 227 -3.44 -12.12 -15.64
C ARG A 227 -2.59 -11.59 -16.80
N ALA A 228 -2.98 -11.91 -18.03
CA ALA A 228 -2.38 -11.28 -19.21
C ALA A 228 -2.73 -9.78 -19.24
N PRO A 229 -1.84 -8.91 -19.76
CA PRO A 229 -2.20 -7.53 -20.07
C PRO A 229 -3.36 -7.50 -21.07
N ASN A 230 -4.29 -6.55 -20.91
CA ASN A 230 -5.39 -6.31 -21.85
C ASN A 230 -4.96 -5.49 -23.06
#